data_AF-A0A2N2MIT5-F1
#
_entry.id   AF-A0A2N2MIT5-F1
#
_cell.length_a   1.000
_cell.length_b   1.000
_cell.length_c   1.000
_cell.angle_alpha   90.00
_cell.angle_beta   90.00
_cell.angle_gamma   90.00
#
_symmetry.space_group_name_H-M   'P 1'
#
loop_
_entity.id
_entity.type
_entity.pdbx_description
1 polymer ?
#
loop_
_entity_poly.entity_id
_entity_poly.type
_entity_poly.pdbx_seq_one_letter_code
_entity_poly.pdbx_strand_id
1 'polypeptide(L)'
;MPVENLLQEVNIVATLAGILAGFAFSAVVQFIASNQPGRLTTIIISIFSLSALMFLYTLFAFVLIGMSTAELNQEIKALDGMGNWAFIIAFLGLIFFLTGVGLTGWVRSTATGIATSLFALMTLCLSLWAFFTAASAFS
;
A
#
# COMPACT_ATOMS: atom_id res chain seq x y z
N MET A 1 9.60 8.22 23.54
CA MET A 1 9.61 9.39 22.62
C MET A 1 8.56 10.38 23.11
N PRO A 2 8.66 11.70 22.83
CA PRO A 2 7.56 12.62 23.11
C PRO A 2 6.32 12.23 22.30
N VAL A 3 5.13 12.40 22.89
CA VAL A 3 3.85 11.96 22.30
C VAL A 3 3.59 12.66 20.96
N GLU A 4 4.02 13.92 20.81
CA GLU A 4 3.94 14.66 19.56
C GLU A 4 4.65 13.95 18.39
N ASN A 5 5.80 13.33 18.63
CA ASN A 5 6.53 12.60 17.58
C ASN A 5 5.78 11.34 17.15
N LEU A 6 5.17 10.60 18.09
CA LEU A 6 4.39 9.41 17.79
C LEU A 6 3.14 9.76 16.96
N LEU A 7 2.44 10.84 17.34
CA LEU A 7 1.29 11.33 16.59
C LEU A 7 1.66 11.76 15.18
N GLN A 8 2.82 12.39 15.01
CA GLN A 8 3.32 12.80 13.70
C GLN A 8 3.64 11.58 12.81
N GLU A 9 4.33 10.57 13.33
CA GLU A 9 4.65 9.34 12.58
C GLU A 9 3.38 8.62 12.13
N VAL A 10 2.44 8.42 13.06
CA VAL A 10 1.16 7.75 12.79
C VAL A 10 0.36 8.50 11.72
N ASN A 11 0.31 9.83 11.80
CA ASN A 11 -0.41 10.65 10.84
C ASN A 11 0.22 10.60 9.43
N ILE A 12 1.56 10.59 9.34
CA ILE A 12 2.26 10.46 8.06
C ILE A 12 1.92 9.12 7.41
N VAL A 13 1.98 8.02 8.17
CA VAL A 13 1.66 6.68 7.64
C VAL A 13 0.20 6.59 7.21
N ALA A 14 -0.73 7.11 8.02
CA ALA A 14 -2.15 7.15 7.67
C ALA A 14 -2.41 7.94 6.37
N THR A 15 -1.76 9.10 6.22
CA THR A 15 -1.88 9.95 5.03
C THR A 15 -1.36 9.24 3.78
N LEU A 16 -0.17 8.63 3.87
CA LEU A 16 0.41 7.88 2.76
C LEU A 16 -0.47 6.69 2.35
N ALA A 17 -0.96 5.92 3.33
CA ALA A 17 -1.88 4.81 3.07
C ALA A 17 -3.17 5.29 2.38
N GLY A 18 -3.71 6.45 2.77
CA GLY A 18 -4.88 7.05 2.13
C GLY A 18 -4.63 7.45 0.67
N ILE A 19 -3.49 8.08 0.39
CA ILE A 19 -3.12 8.47 -0.99
C ILE A 19 -2.97 7.22 -1.87
N LEU A 20 -2.27 6.20 -1.38
CA LEU A 20 -2.06 4.95 -2.10
C LEU A 20 -3.38 4.18 -2.33
N ALA A 21 -4.27 4.15 -1.33
CA ALA A 21 -5.61 3.58 -1.48
C ALA A 21 -6.39 4.32 -2.57
N GLY A 22 -6.39 5.66 -2.56
CA GLY A 22 -7.05 6.48 -3.58
C GLY A 22 -6.52 6.23 -4.99
N PHE A 23 -5.20 6.11 -5.15
CA PHE A 23 -4.59 5.75 -6.43
C PHE A 23 -5.00 4.36 -6.91
N ALA A 24 -5.02 3.37 -6.02
CA ALA A 24 -5.44 2.00 -6.35
C ALA A 24 -6.93 1.96 -6.77
N PHE A 25 -7.80 2.66 -6.04
CA PHE A 25 -9.21 2.79 -6.41
C PHE A 25 -9.42 3.50 -7.76
N SER A 26 -8.65 4.56 -8.04
CA SER A 26 -8.73 5.25 -9.34
C SER A 26 -8.39 4.30 -10.49
N ALA A 27 -7.36 3.46 -10.34
CA ALA A 27 -7.02 2.45 -11.34
C ALA A 27 -8.17 1.45 -11.56
N VAL A 28 -8.80 0.95 -10.49
CA VAL A 28 -9.97 0.07 -10.57
C VAL A 28 -11.09 0.71 -11.40
N VAL A 29 -11.47 1.94 -11.09
CA VAL A 29 -12.53 2.67 -11.81
C VAL A 29 -12.18 2.84 -13.28
N GLN A 30 -10.93 3.21 -13.60
CA GLN A 30 -10.48 3.38 -14.97
C GLN A 30 -10.55 2.07 -15.77
N PHE A 31 -10.13 0.95 -15.19
CA PHE A 31 -10.21 -0.34 -15.88
C PHE A 31 -11.64 -0.81 -16.09
N ILE A 32 -12.54 -0.62 -15.11
CA ILE A 32 -13.97 -0.91 -15.25
C ILE A 32 -14.58 -0.03 -16.35
N ALA A 33 -14.28 1.26 -16.36
CA ALA A 33 -14.80 2.20 -17.36
C ALA A 33 -14.28 1.94 -18.78
N SER A 34 -13.10 1.33 -18.92
CA SER A 34 -12.48 1.07 -20.23
C SER A 34 -13.21 0.03 -21.08
N ASN A 35 -14.19 -0.71 -20.53
CA ASN A 35 -15.01 -1.70 -21.24
C ASN A 35 -14.22 -2.69 -22.12
N GLN A 36 -12.97 -3.01 -21.77
CA GLN A 36 -12.17 -3.99 -22.51
C GLN A 36 -12.44 -5.40 -21.98
N PRO A 37 -13.16 -6.26 -22.74
CA PRO A 37 -13.39 -7.64 -22.32
C PRO A 37 -12.07 -8.42 -22.37
N GLY A 38 -11.66 -8.98 -21.23
CA GLY A 38 -10.45 -9.78 -21.17
C GLY A 38 -10.17 -10.32 -19.77
N ARG A 39 -9.75 -11.57 -19.69
CA ARG A 39 -9.38 -12.22 -18.41
C ARG A 39 -8.27 -11.46 -17.70
N LEU A 40 -7.35 -10.86 -18.46
CA LEU A 40 -6.26 -10.04 -17.93
C LEU A 40 -6.77 -8.77 -17.23
N THR A 41 -7.72 -8.07 -17.85
CA THR A 41 -8.36 -6.87 -17.28
C THR A 41 -9.04 -7.19 -15.95
N THR A 42 -9.77 -8.30 -15.87
CA THR A 42 -10.41 -8.75 -14.62
C THR A 42 -9.38 -9.04 -13.53
N ILE A 43 -8.27 -9.71 -13.86
CA ILE A 43 -7.20 -9.98 -12.90
C ILE A 43 -6.61 -8.67 -12.36
N ILE A 44 -6.34 -7.70 -13.24
CA ILE A 44 -5.80 -6.38 -12.86
C ILE A 44 -6.75 -5.64 -11.93
N ILE A 45 -8.06 -5.62 -12.25
CA ILE A 45 -9.09 -5.00 -11.40
C ILE A 45 -9.09 -5.64 -10.01
N SER A 46 -9.06 -6.98 -9.94
CA SER A 46 -9.04 -7.70 -8.66
C SER A 46 -7.79 -7.40 -7.84
N ILE A 47 -6.62 -7.33 -8.49
CA ILE A 47 -5.34 -7.02 -7.83
C ILE A 47 -5.34 -5.60 -7.25
N PHE A 48 -5.75 -4.59 -8.05
CA PHE A 48 -5.83 -3.22 -7.55
C PHE A 48 -6.90 -3.06 -6.48
N SER A 49 -8.03 -3.76 -6.57
CA SER A 49 -9.06 -3.74 -5.53
C SER A 49 -8.53 -4.33 -4.22
N LEU A 50 -7.82 -5.46 -4.28
CA LEU A 50 -7.21 -6.08 -3.09
C LEU A 50 -6.16 -5.15 -2.46
N SER A 51 -5.30 -4.54 -3.28
CA SER A 51 -4.31 -3.56 -2.84
C SER A 51 -4.96 -2.34 -2.18
N ALA A 52 -6.04 -1.82 -2.78
CA ALA A 52 -6.77 -0.66 -2.25
C ALA A 52 -7.36 -0.97 -0.87
N LEU A 53 -7.97 -2.15 -0.69
CA LEU A 53 -8.52 -2.60 0.58
C LEU A 53 -7.44 -2.75 1.66
N MET A 54 -6.26 -3.26 1.30
CA MET A 54 -5.12 -3.37 2.21
C MET A 54 -4.62 -1.99 2.67
N PHE A 55 -4.46 -1.04 1.75
CA PHE A 55 -4.10 0.33 2.12
C PHE A 55 -5.16 1.02 2.97
N LEU A 56 -6.44 0.77 2.69
CA LEU A 56 -7.55 1.34 3.44
C LEU A 56 -7.62 0.75 4.86
N TYR A 57 -7.33 -0.55 5.03
CA TYR A 57 -7.14 -1.16 6.35
C TYR A 57 -6.00 -0.49 7.12
N THR A 58 -4.83 -0.30 6.48
CA THR A 58 -3.68 0.39 7.09
C THR A 58 -4.06 1.80 7.52
N LEU A 59 -4.73 2.57 6.65
CA LEU A 59 -5.22 3.91 7.00
C LEU A 59 -6.08 3.88 8.25
N PHE A 60 -7.09 3.01 8.31
CA PHE A 60 -7.96 2.94 9.48
C PHE A 60 -7.20 2.53 10.74
N ALA A 61 -6.28 1.57 10.62
CA ALA A 61 -5.51 1.11 11.76
C ALA A 61 -4.65 2.24 12.36
N PHE A 62 -3.91 2.98 11.51
CA PHE A 62 -3.10 4.10 11.97
C PHE A 62 -3.96 5.29 12.46
N VAL A 63 -5.10 5.59 11.85
CA VAL A 63 -6.02 6.61 12.37
C VAL A 63 -6.52 6.25 13.77
N LEU A 64 -6.89 4.99 14.03
CA LEU A 64 -7.31 4.53 15.35
C LEU A 64 -6.17 4.59 16.39
N ILE A 65 -4.95 4.22 16.00
CA ILE A 65 -3.76 4.33 16.86
C ILE A 65 -3.51 5.81 17.19
N GLY A 66 -3.61 6.70 16.20
CA GLY A 66 -3.39 8.14 16.40
C GLY A 66 -4.42 8.75 17.33
N MET A 67 -5.70 8.45 17.12
CA MET A 67 -6.78 8.94 17.99
C MET A 67 -6.61 8.44 19.43
N SER A 68 -6.35 7.14 19.63
CA SER A 68 -6.17 6.58 20.97
C SER A 68 -4.94 7.14 21.69
N THR A 69 -3.84 7.35 20.96
CA THR A 69 -2.62 7.97 21.52
C THR A 69 -2.85 9.43 21.90
N ALA A 70 -3.64 10.18 21.10
CA ALA A 70 -3.97 11.57 21.38
C ALA A 70 -4.89 11.71 22.60
N GLU A 71 -5.91 10.86 22.71
CA GLU A 71 -6.88 10.88 23.82
C GLU A 71 -6.23 10.51 25.17
N LEU A 72 -5.39 9.48 25.19
CA LEU A 72 -4.75 9.03 26.44
C LEU A 72 -3.43 9.75 26.76
N ASN A 73 -2.93 10.58 25.83
CA ASN A 73 -1.65 11.29 25.92
C ASN A 73 -0.48 10.40 26.37
N GLN A 74 -0.51 9.12 25.99
CA GLN A 74 0.49 8.13 26.33
C GLN A 74 0.56 7.06 25.25
N GLU A 75 1.72 6.42 25.12
CA GLU A 75 1.92 5.30 24.22
C GLU A 75 1.15 4.06 24.73
N ILE A 76 0.25 3.53 23.90
CA ILE A 76 -0.54 2.35 24.26
C ILE A 76 0.15 1.12 23.69
N LYS A 77 1.00 0.47 24.49
CA LYS A 77 1.74 -0.74 24.10
C LYS A 77 0.86 -1.90 23.60
N ALA A 78 -0.42 -1.94 23.99
CA ALA A 78 -1.37 -2.93 23.49
C ALA A 78 -1.72 -2.75 22.00
N LEU A 79 -1.60 -1.54 21.46
CA LEU A 79 -1.86 -1.21 20.06
C LEU A 79 -0.61 -1.31 19.17
N ASP A 80 0.56 -1.50 19.76
CA ASP A 80 1.83 -1.60 19.03
C ASP A 80 1.84 -2.82 18.06
N GLY A 81 1.24 -3.94 18.50
CA GLY A 81 1.01 -5.10 17.64
C GLY A 81 0.11 -4.79 16.44
N MET A 82 -0.91 -3.95 16.62
CA MET A 82 -1.82 -3.53 15.54
C MET A 82 -1.10 -2.65 14.51
N GLY A 83 -0.23 -1.74 14.97
CA GLY A 83 0.61 -0.91 14.10
C GLY A 83 1.56 -1.75 13.25
N ASN A 84 2.23 -2.73 13.87
CA ASN A 84 3.16 -3.61 13.15
C ASN A 84 2.44 -4.49 12.10
N TRP A 85 1.27 -5.06 12.44
CA TRP A 85 0.44 -5.78 11.48
C TRP A 85 -0.07 -4.89 10.34
N ALA A 86 -0.53 -3.68 10.66
CA ALA A 86 -0.97 -2.72 9.66
C ALA A 86 0.15 -2.32 8.70
N PHE A 87 1.38 -2.21 9.19
CA PHE A 87 2.57 -1.93 8.37
C PHE A 87 2.89 -3.09 7.41
N ILE A 88 2.85 -4.34 7.90
CA ILE A 88 3.06 -5.53 7.05
C ILE A 88 1.98 -5.62 5.97
N ILE A 89 0.72 -5.35 6.33
CA ILE A 89 -0.40 -5.34 5.38
C ILE A 89 -0.23 -4.24 4.34
N ALA A 90 0.26 -3.06 4.74
CA ALA A 90 0.56 -1.96 3.81
C ALA A 90 1.64 -2.38 2.80
N PHE A 91 2.71 -3.02 3.27
CA PHE A 91 3.78 -3.49 2.41
C PHE A 91 3.31 -4.58 1.43
N LEU A 92 2.47 -5.50 1.90
CA LEU A 92 1.86 -6.51 1.05
C LEU A 92 0.90 -5.88 0.03
N GLY A 93 0.15 -4.84 0.43
CA GLY A 93 -0.65 -4.00 -0.45
C GLY A 93 0.19 -3.31 -1.54
N LEU A 94 1.40 -2.84 -1.21
CA LEU A 94 2.36 -2.28 -2.16
C LEU A 94 2.83 -3.32 -3.20
N ILE A 95 3.09 -4.57 -2.78
CA ILE A 95 3.47 -5.64 -3.71
C ILE A 95 2.33 -5.92 -4.70
N PHE A 96 1.09 -6.01 -4.22
CA PHE A 96 -0.07 -6.16 -5.10
C PHE A 96 -0.24 -4.94 -6.02
N PHE A 97 -0.05 -3.74 -5.50
CA PHE A 97 -0.12 -2.51 -6.29
C PHE A 97 0.88 -2.53 -7.45
N LEU A 98 2.15 -2.84 -7.16
CA LEU A 98 3.22 -2.95 -8.17
C LEU A 98 2.95 -4.06 -9.18
N THR A 99 2.41 -5.19 -8.72
CA THR A 99 1.99 -6.29 -9.61
C THR A 99 0.89 -5.83 -10.56
N GLY A 100 -0.11 -5.11 -10.05
CA GLY A 100 -1.16 -4.49 -10.85
C GLY A 100 -0.59 -3.57 -11.92
N VAL A 101 0.30 -2.65 -11.53
CA VAL A 101 1.00 -1.72 -12.43
C VAL A 101 1.79 -2.47 -13.51
N GLY A 102 2.56 -3.49 -13.14
CA GLY A 102 3.33 -4.28 -14.10
C GLY A 102 2.45 -4.96 -15.16
N LEU A 103 1.31 -5.50 -14.74
CA LEU A 103 0.34 -6.17 -15.61
C LEU A 103 -0.44 -5.19 -16.51
N THR A 104 -0.64 -3.94 -16.10
CA THR A 104 -1.41 -2.97 -16.90
C THR A 104 -0.88 -2.78 -18.33
N GLY A 105 0.44 -2.75 -18.53
CA GLY A 105 1.02 -2.52 -19.85
C GLY A 105 0.70 -3.63 -20.86
N TRP A 106 0.50 -4.86 -20.39
CA TRP A 106 0.18 -6.03 -21.21
C TRP A 106 -1.23 -5.97 -21.81
N VAL A 107 -2.14 -5.19 -21.22
CA VAL A 107 -3.48 -4.95 -21.77
C VAL A 107 -3.40 -4.20 -23.10
N ARG A 108 -2.40 -3.32 -23.26
CA ARG A 108 -2.29 -2.45 -24.44
C ARG A 108 -1.40 -3.04 -25.54
N SER A 109 -0.19 -3.47 -25.19
CA SER A 109 0.75 -4.06 -26.15
C SER A 109 1.87 -4.83 -25.44
N THR A 110 2.53 -5.74 -26.15
CA THR A 110 3.67 -6.49 -25.62
C THR A 110 4.85 -5.58 -25.27
N ALA A 111 5.14 -4.57 -26.10
CA ALA A 111 6.22 -3.60 -25.84
C ALA A 111 5.95 -2.78 -24.57
N THR A 112 4.72 -2.28 -24.39
CA THR A 112 4.33 -1.55 -23.18
C THR A 112 4.35 -2.46 -21.95
N GLY A 113 3.88 -3.71 -22.09
CA GLY A 113 3.89 -4.70 -21.00
C GLY A 113 5.29 -5.03 -20.48
N ILE A 114 6.26 -5.21 -21.38
CA ILE A 114 7.66 -5.44 -20.99
C ILE A 114 8.20 -4.23 -20.23
N ALA A 115 7.98 -3.01 -20.75
CA ALA A 115 8.46 -1.79 -20.12
C ALA A 115 7.86 -1.60 -18.72
N THR A 116 6.53 -1.71 -18.56
CA THR A 116 5.88 -1.53 -17.25
C THR A 116 6.28 -2.60 -16.25
N SER A 117 6.45 -3.85 -16.70
CA SER A 117 6.89 -4.95 -15.83
C SER A 117 8.32 -4.75 -15.35
N LEU A 118 9.21 -4.25 -16.21
CA LEU A 118 10.61 -3.99 -15.84
C LEU A 118 10.71 -2.86 -14.81
N PHE A 119 9.98 -1.76 -15.00
CA PHE A 119 9.91 -0.68 -14.00
C PHE A 119 9.26 -1.15 -12.68
N ALA A 120 8.20 -1.95 -12.76
CA ALA A 120 7.56 -2.52 -11.57
C ALA A 120 8.53 -3.45 -10.81
N LEU A 121 9.29 -4.28 -11.52
CA LEU A 121 10.27 -5.19 -10.94
C LEU A 121 11.44 -4.42 -10.29
N MET A 122 11.99 -3.41 -10.96
CA MET A 122 13.01 -2.54 -10.37
C MET A 122 12.50 -1.88 -9.08
N THR A 123 11.29 -1.34 -9.11
CA THR A 123 10.68 -0.68 -7.93
C THR A 123 10.41 -1.68 -6.81
N LEU A 124 10.02 -2.92 -7.14
CA LEU A 124 9.82 -4.00 -6.19
C LEU A 124 11.14 -4.43 -5.53
N CYS A 125 12.22 -4.56 -6.29
CA CYS A 125 13.56 -4.85 -5.75
C CYS A 125 14.04 -3.75 -4.80
N LEU A 126 13.86 -2.48 -5.17
CA LEU A 126 14.22 -1.34 -4.32
C LEU A 126 13.36 -1.29 -3.05
N SER A 127 12.05 -1.53 -3.16
CA SER A 127 11.13 -1.58 -2.03
C SER A 127 11.46 -2.73 -1.06
N LEU A 128 11.80 -3.91 -1.58
CA LEU A 128 12.23 -5.04 -0.76
C LEU A 128 13.55 -4.76 -0.05
N TRP A 129 14.53 -4.17 -0.75
CA TRP A 129 15.78 -3.76 -0.13
C TRP A 129 15.56 -2.74 0.98
N ALA A 130 14.71 -1.73 0.75
CA ALA A 130 14.32 -0.76 1.79
C ALA A 130 13.62 -1.42 2.99
N PHE A 131 12.74 -2.40 2.74
CA PHE A 131 12.07 -3.14 3.79
C PHE A 131 13.03 -4.00 4.62
N PHE A 132 13.92 -4.77 3.99
CA PHE A 132 14.88 -5.60 4.70
C PHE A 132 15.91 -4.78 5.48
N THR A 133 16.38 -3.67 4.92
CA THR A 133 17.28 -2.76 5.63
C THR A 133 16.60 -2.16 6.86
N ALA A 134 15.36 -1.68 6.73
CA ALA A 134 14.57 -1.22 7.86
C ALA A 134 14.35 -2.35 8.90
N ALA A 135 13.93 -3.55 8.47
CA ALA A 135 13.70 -4.68 9.36
C ALA A 135 14.97 -5.11 10.13
N SER A 136 16.14 -5.11 9.47
CA SER A 136 17.43 -5.42 10.11
C SER A 136 17.90 -4.38 11.11
N ALA A 137 17.36 -3.15 11.05
CA ALA A 137 17.67 -2.11 12.04
C ALA A 137 16.92 -2.32 13.38
N PHE A 138 15.86 -3.14 13.37
CA PHE A 138 15.06 -3.45 14.57
C PHE A 138 15.39 -4.81 15.20
N SER A 139 16.30 -5.60 14.59
CA SER A 139 16.81 -6.89 15.10
C SER A 139 18.14 -6.72 15.81
#